data_AF-A0A7G8DT02-F1
#
_entry.id   AF-A0A7G8DT02-F1
#
_cell.length_a   1.000
_cell.length_b   1.000
_cell.length_c   1.000
_cell.angle_alpha   90.00
_cell.angle_beta   90.00
_cell.angle_gamma   90.00
#
_symmetry.space_group_name_H-M   'P 1'
#
loop_
_entity.id
_entity.type
_entity.pdbx_description
1 polymer ?
#
loop_
_entity_poly.entity_id
_entity_poly.type
_entity_poly.pdbx_seq_one_letter_code
_entity_poly.pdbx_strand_id
1 'polypeptide(L)'
;MDLGLVREIGSKALLAGGGALLLYWTVTAVKLVLSARGINPLIKQFFTQVAAGRVDAAYLLTTKSYRQHVNRQQFIRFLAGLKLNRFRNLKSGRPRLQEGSMILTVKLIAENKEEMPLDFTFTKAEDSWKIERITPVKS
;
A
#
# COMPACT_ATOMS: atom_id res chain seq x y z
N MET A 1 13.55 52.35 19.53
CA MET A 1 13.70 51.17 18.64
C MET A 1 12.59 51.24 17.61
N ASP A 2 12.95 51.22 16.33
CA ASP A 2 12.07 51.60 15.22
C ASP A 2 11.00 50.54 14.97
N LEU A 3 9.72 50.93 15.06
CA LEU A 3 8.57 50.02 14.84
C LEU A 3 8.59 49.44 13.41
N GLY A 4 9.19 50.18 12.45
CA GLY A 4 9.38 49.74 11.07
C GLY A 4 10.35 48.58 10.94
N LEU A 5 11.46 48.59 11.69
CA LEU A 5 12.46 47.53 11.69
C LEU A 5 11.88 46.20 12.22
N VAL A 6 11.09 46.25 13.30
CA VAL A 6 10.43 45.05 13.86
C VAL A 6 9.40 44.46 12.88
N ARG A 7 8.68 45.31 12.14
CA ARG A 7 7.67 44.88 11.17
C ARG A 7 8.27 44.28 9.91
N GLU A 8 9.38 44.83 9.41
CA GLU A 8 10.11 44.25 8.28
C GLU A 8 10.81 42.94 8.63
N ILE A 9 11.51 42.89 9.77
CA ILE A 9 12.18 41.67 10.24
C ILE A 9 11.14 40.59 10.54
N GLY A 10 10.03 40.96 11.19
CA GLY A 10 8.91 40.06 11.47
C GLY A 10 8.28 39.50 10.19
N SER A 11 8.05 40.34 9.17
CA SER A 11 7.47 39.89 7.90
C SER A 11 8.42 38.97 7.12
N LYS A 12 9.72 39.28 7.09
CA LYS A 12 10.74 38.42 6.45
C LYS A 12 10.91 37.08 7.19
N ALA A 13 10.90 37.10 8.52
CA ALA A 13 10.94 35.88 9.33
C ALA A 13 9.68 35.03 9.16
N LEU A 14 8.49 35.65 9.06
CA LEU A 14 7.23 34.95 8.83
C LEU A 14 7.16 34.33 7.43
N LEU A 15 7.65 35.04 6.41
CA LEU A 15 7.75 34.51 5.04
C LEU A 15 8.79 33.38 4.93
N ALA A 16 9.97 33.55 5.55
CA ALA A 16 11.00 32.51 5.58
C ALA A 16 10.53 31.28 6.37
N GLY A 17 9.87 31.47 7.50
CA GLY A 17 9.28 30.39 8.31
C GLY A 17 8.13 29.68 7.60
N GLY A 18 7.23 30.43 6.94
CA GLY A 18 6.14 29.87 6.13
C GLY A 18 6.64 29.09 4.92
N GLY A 19 7.66 29.60 4.23
CA GLY A 19 8.32 28.89 3.13
C GLY A 19 8.99 27.59 3.58
N ALA A 20 9.70 27.62 4.71
CA ALA A 20 10.33 26.44 5.28
C ALA A 20 9.29 25.37 5.69
N LEU A 21 8.15 25.78 6.26
CA LEU A 21 7.07 24.86 6.61
C LEU A 21 6.44 24.20 5.38
N LEU A 22 6.18 24.97 4.32
CA LEU A 22 5.64 24.45 3.07
C LEU A 22 6.60 23.45 2.41
N LEU A 23 7.90 23.75 2.42
CA LEU A 23 8.94 22.84 1.92
C LEU A 23 9.03 21.57 2.77
N TYR A 24 8.98 21.69 4.09
CA TYR A 24 8.96 20.55 5.00
C TYR A 24 7.76 19.64 4.75
N TRP A 25 6.55 20.21 4.61
CA TRP A 25 5.34 19.44 4.31
C TRP A 25 5.36 18.81 2.93
N THR A 26 5.82 19.53 1.90
CA THR A 26 5.93 18.98 0.54
C THR A 26 6.97 17.87 0.46
N VAL A 27 8.16 18.02 1.06
CA VAL A 27 9.17 16.96 1.13
C VAL A 27 8.63 15.74 1.88
N THR A 28 7.90 15.95 2.98
CA THR A 28 7.30 14.85 3.76
C THR A 28 6.24 14.12 2.94
N ALA A 29 5.34 14.85 2.26
CA ALA A 29 4.33 14.27 1.39
C ALA A 29 4.96 13.51 0.20
N VAL A 30 5.99 14.08 -0.44
CA VAL A 30 6.74 13.43 -1.52
C VAL A 30 7.44 12.17 -1.02
N LYS A 31 8.10 12.22 0.14
CA LYS A 31 8.69 11.03 0.79
C LYS A 31 7.63 9.97 1.11
N LEU A 32 6.44 10.36 1.53
CA LEU A 32 5.34 9.44 1.84
C LEU A 32 4.79 8.79 0.57
N VAL A 33 4.62 9.57 -0.50
CA VAL A 33 4.21 9.08 -1.82
C VAL A 33 5.26 8.16 -2.42
N LEU A 34 6.55 8.53 -2.38
CA LEU A 34 7.68 7.71 -2.83
C LEU A 34 7.83 6.45 -1.98
N SER A 35 7.62 6.53 -0.66
CA SER A 35 7.65 5.34 0.22
C SER A 35 6.47 4.42 -0.05
N ALA A 36 5.29 4.93 -0.40
CA ALA A 36 4.16 4.11 -0.84
C ALA A 36 4.25 3.68 -2.31
N ARG A 37 5.19 4.23 -3.09
CA ARG A 37 5.40 3.98 -4.52
C ARG A 37 5.96 2.58 -4.71
N GLY A 38 5.05 1.62 -4.86
CA GLY A 38 5.40 0.21 -5.03
C GLY A 38 4.24 -0.72 -4.67
N ILE A 39 3.45 -0.37 -3.66
CA ILE A 39 2.33 -1.23 -3.21
C ILE A 39 1.20 -1.28 -4.23
N ASN A 40 0.74 -0.13 -4.72
CA ASN A 40 -0.31 -0.09 -5.74
C ASN A 40 0.05 -0.90 -7.01
N PRO A 41 1.24 -0.72 -7.63
CA PRO A 41 1.61 -1.55 -8.76
C PRO A 41 1.83 -3.02 -8.38
N LEU A 42 2.35 -3.33 -7.19
CA LEU A 42 2.52 -4.70 -6.69
C LEU A 42 1.18 -5.45 -6.59
N ILE A 43 0.14 -4.79 -6.05
CA ILE A 43 -1.20 -5.39 -5.94
C ILE A 43 -1.80 -5.62 -7.32
N LYS A 44 -1.73 -4.63 -8.22
CA LYS A 44 -2.19 -4.81 -9.59
C LYS A 44 -1.47 -5.97 -10.26
N GLN A 45 -0.15 -6.02 -10.16
CA GLN A 45 0.66 -7.11 -10.70
C GLN A 45 0.26 -8.46 -10.10
N PHE A 46 0.05 -8.54 -8.78
CA PHE A 46 -0.43 -9.75 -8.12
C PHE A 46 -1.73 -10.25 -8.72
N PHE A 47 -2.76 -9.41 -8.79
CA PHE A 47 -4.06 -9.80 -9.37
C PHE A 47 -3.96 -10.11 -10.87
N THR A 48 -3.14 -9.39 -11.64
CA THR A 48 -2.90 -9.70 -13.06
C THR A 48 -2.25 -11.07 -13.24
N GLN A 49 -1.23 -11.42 -12.44
CA GLN A 49 -0.59 -12.74 -12.53
C GLN A 49 -1.57 -13.85 -12.14
N VAL A 50 -2.37 -13.64 -11.10
CA VAL A 50 -3.39 -14.62 -10.69
C VAL A 50 -4.48 -14.78 -11.74
N ALA A 51 -4.99 -13.68 -12.32
CA ALA A 51 -5.97 -13.72 -13.40
C ALA A 51 -5.42 -14.39 -14.67
N ALA A 52 -4.12 -14.24 -14.96
CA ALA A 52 -3.44 -14.92 -16.06
C ALA A 52 -3.12 -16.40 -15.79
N GLY A 53 -3.54 -16.95 -14.65
CA GLY A 53 -3.24 -18.34 -14.24
C GLY A 53 -1.79 -18.58 -13.79
N ARG A 54 -0.98 -17.52 -13.70
CA ARG A 54 0.45 -17.57 -13.32
C ARG A 54 0.59 -17.49 -11.80
N VAL A 55 0.01 -18.48 -11.11
CA VAL A 55 -0.01 -18.53 -9.64
C VAL A 55 1.40 -18.57 -9.04
N ASP A 56 2.35 -19.21 -9.71
CA ASP A 56 3.75 -19.25 -9.31
C ASP A 56 4.41 -17.87 -9.30
N ALA A 57 4.16 -17.06 -10.34
CA ALA A 57 4.68 -15.71 -10.41
C ALA A 57 4.07 -14.83 -9.31
N ALA A 58 2.78 -14.99 -9.02
CA ALA A 58 2.12 -14.30 -7.92
C ALA A 58 2.70 -14.71 -6.55
N TYR A 59 3.05 -15.99 -6.38
CA TYR A 59 3.68 -16.49 -5.16
C TYR A 59 5.09 -15.92 -4.95
N LEU A 60 5.85 -15.66 -6.03
CA LEU A 60 7.16 -15.01 -5.95
C LEU A 60 7.11 -13.51 -5.56
N LEU A 61 5.93 -12.88 -5.63
CA LEU A 61 5.72 -11.51 -5.14
C LEU A 61 5.58 -11.46 -3.61
N THR A 62 5.43 -12.61 -2.95
CA THR A 62 5.40 -12.73 -1.49
C THR A 62 6.81 -12.81 -0.89
N THR A 63 6.93 -12.56 0.41
CA THR A 63 8.23 -12.63 1.10
C THR A 63 8.76 -14.05 1.23
N LYS A 64 10.06 -14.17 1.52
CA LYS A 64 10.68 -15.47 1.86
C LYS A 64 10.00 -16.07 3.12
N SER A 65 9.73 -15.24 4.13
CA SER A 65 8.99 -15.58 5.35
C SER A 65 7.61 -16.19 5.04
N TYR A 66 6.80 -15.54 4.21
CA TYR A 66 5.49 -16.07 3.82
C TYR A 66 5.60 -17.45 3.17
N ARG A 67 6.57 -17.64 2.28
CA ARG A 67 6.79 -18.91 1.57
C ARG A 67 7.31 -20.04 2.46
N GLN A 68 7.92 -19.72 3.60
CA GLN A 68 8.30 -20.71 4.61
C GLN A 68 7.09 -21.24 5.37
N HIS A 69 6.07 -20.41 5.59
CA HIS A 69 4.88 -20.76 6.36
C HIS A 69 3.72 -21.28 5.50
N VAL A 70 3.56 -20.75 4.29
CA VAL A 70 2.50 -21.14 3.35
C VAL A 70 3.14 -21.83 2.16
N ASN A 71 2.91 -23.13 2.03
CA ASN A 71 3.43 -23.87 0.89
C ASN A 71 2.66 -23.55 -0.39
N ARG A 72 3.26 -23.87 -1.55
CA ARG A 72 2.67 -23.61 -2.87
C ARG A 72 1.26 -24.19 -3.02
N GLN A 73 1.01 -25.41 -2.54
CA GLN A 73 -0.31 -26.06 -2.66
C GLN A 73 -1.37 -25.36 -1.82
N GLN A 74 -1.03 -24.93 -0.61
CA GLN A 74 -1.89 -24.15 0.27
C GLN A 74 -2.22 -22.79 -0.36
N PHE A 75 -1.23 -22.14 -0.98
CA PHE A 75 -1.43 -20.90 -1.68
C PHE A 75 -2.38 -21.06 -2.89
N ILE A 76 -2.21 -22.12 -3.69
CA ILE A 76 -3.13 -22.44 -4.80
C ILE A 76 -4.55 -22.70 -4.27
N ARG A 77 -4.69 -23.53 -3.22
CA ARG A 77 -5.99 -23.82 -2.60
C ARG A 77 -6.65 -22.56 -2.05
N PHE A 78 -5.86 -21.67 -1.45
CA PHE A 78 -6.32 -20.37 -0.96
C PHE A 78 -6.88 -19.52 -2.11
N LEU A 79 -6.12 -19.33 -3.20
CA LEU A 79 -6.57 -18.57 -4.37
C LEU A 79 -7.79 -19.19 -5.05
N ALA A 80 -7.86 -20.53 -5.12
CA ALA A 80 -9.01 -21.25 -5.65
C ALA A 80 -10.27 -21.02 -4.77
N GLY A 81 -10.09 -21.01 -3.45
CA GLY A 81 -11.15 -20.69 -2.49
C GLY A 81 -11.67 -19.26 -2.61
N LEU A 82 -10.82 -18.31 -2.98
CA LEU A 82 -11.22 -16.92 -3.22
C LEU A 82 -12.09 -16.75 -4.47
N LYS A 83 -12.20 -17.74 -5.37
CA LYS A 83 -13.03 -17.68 -6.60
C LYS A 83 -12.86 -16.36 -7.36
N LEU A 84 -11.60 -15.96 -7.58
CA LEU A 84 -11.21 -14.66 -8.15
C LEU A 84 -11.82 -14.39 -9.53
N ASN A 85 -12.19 -15.44 -10.27
CA ASN A 85 -12.92 -15.36 -11.53
C ASN A 85 -14.31 -14.70 -11.43
N ARG A 86 -14.91 -14.62 -10.23
CA ARG A 86 -16.20 -13.97 -10.01
C ARG A 86 -16.09 -12.45 -9.85
N PHE A 87 -14.88 -11.93 -9.65
CA PHE A 87 -14.65 -10.54 -9.29
C PHE A 87 -14.05 -9.78 -10.47
N ARG A 88 -14.80 -8.80 -11.00
CA ARG A 88 -14.33 -7.94 -12.10
C ARG A 88 -13.69 -6.65 -11.62
N ASN A 89 -14.09 -6.17 -10.44
CA ASN A 89 -13.68 -4.86 -9.94
C ASN A 89 -12.90 -4.97 -8.62
N LEU A 90 -11.85 -4.16 -8.52
CA LEU A 90 -10.94 -4.06 -7.39
C LEU A 90 -10.98 -2.65 -6.84
N LYS A 91 -11.43 -2.48 -5.59
CA LYS A 91 -11.30 -1.21 -4.87
C LYS A 91 -10.25 -1.35 -3.77
N SER A 92 -9.13 -0.66 -3.92
CA SER A 92 -8.15 -0.50 -2.86
C SER A 92 -8.68 0.47 -1.80
N GLY A 93 -8.72 0.03 -0.54
CA GLY A 93 -9.05 0.87 0.60
C GLY A 93 -7.93 1.86 0.95
N ARG A 94 -8.01 2.44 2.15
CA ARG A 94 -6.95 3.32 2.66
C ARG A 94 -5.81 2.49 3.26
N PRO A 95 -4.55 2.69 2.84
CA PRO A 95 -3.41 2.03 3.47
C PRO A 95 -3.29 2.48 4.94
N ARG A 96 -3.07 1.51 5.83
CA ARG A 96 -2.80 1.74 7.25
C ARG A 96 -1.36 1.37 7.53
N LEU A 97 -0.60 2.27 8.15
CA LEU A 97 0.76 1.98 8.58
C LEU A 97 0.70 1.40 10.00
N GLN A 98 1.29 0.21 10.20
CA GLN A 98 1.42 -0.44 11.51
C GLN A 98 2.83 -0.98 11.66
N GLU A 99 3.59 -0.47 12.64
CA GLU A 99 4.88 -1.03 13.07
C GLU A 99 5.87 -1.30 11.92
N GLY A 100 5.97 -0.38 10.94
CA GLY A 100 6.86 -0.52 9.78
C GLY A 100 6.33 -1.44 8.67
N SER A 101 5.17 -2.08 8.89
CA SER A 101 4.39 -2.78 7.87
C SER A 101 3.24 -1.89 7.38
N MET A 102 2.81 -2.09 6.14
CA MET A 102 1.65 -1.39 5.59
C MET A 102 0.54 -2.39 5.32
N ILE A 103 -0.65 -2.14 5.84
CA ILE A 103 -1.84 -2.98 5.61
C ILE A 103 -2.73 -2.27 4.60
N LEU A 104 -3.13 -2.96 3.55
CA LEU A 104 -4.13 -2.49 2.61
C LEU A 104 -5.29 -3.48 2.52
N THR A 105 -6.47 -3.02 2.90
CA THR A 105 -7.71 -3.74 2.62
C THR A 105 -8.11 -3.53 1.18
N VAL A 106 -8.23 -4.60 0.43
CA VAL A 106 -8.69 -4.62 -0.95
C VAL A 106 -10.07 -5.25 -0.99
N LYS A 107 -11.05 -4.52 -1.51
CA LYS A 107 -12.40 -5.03 -1.72
C LYS A 107 -12.51 -5.58 -3.14
N LEU A 108 -12.72 -6.88 -3.25
CA LEU A 108 -13.12 -7.53 -4.49
C LEU A 108 -14.63 -7.38 -4.66
N ILE A 109 -15.08 -6.93 -5.84
CA ILE A 109 -16.52 -6.76 -6.14
C ILE A 109 -16.91 -7.72 -7.27
N ALA A 110 -17.86 -8.60 -6.98
CA ALA A 110 -18.39 -9.58 -7.92
C ALA A 110 -19.52 -9.01 -8.79
N GLU A 111 -19.91 -9.73 -9.86
CA GLU A 111 -20.97 -9.29 -10.77
C GLU A 111 -22.33 -9.11 -10.06
N ASN A 112 -22.60 -9.92 -9.04
CA ASN A 112 -23.78 -9.82 -8.17
C ASN A 112 -23.68 -8.71 -7.10
N LYS A 113 -22.68 -7.82 -7.19
CA LYS A 113 -22.34 -6.77 -6.20
C LYS A 113 -21.90 -7.30 -4.82
N GLU A 114 -21.60 -8.58 -4.71
CA GLU A 114 -21.02 -9.14 -3.49
C GLU A 114 -19.61 -8.60 -3.29
N GLU A 115 -19.33 -8.09 -2.08
CA GLU A 115 -18.02 -7.55 -1.71
C GLU A 115 -17.26 -8.57 -0.86
N MET A 116 -16.03 -8.90 -1.27
CA MET A 116 -15.11 -9.70 -0.47
C MET A 116 -13.89 -8.86 -0.07
N PRO A 117 -13.81 -8.40 1.20
CA PRO A 117 -12.63 -7.71 1.70
C PRO A 117 -11.47 -8.67 1.98
N LEU A 118 -10.29 -8.34 1.44
CA LEU A 118 -9.03 -9.04 1.65
C LEU A 118 -8.00 -8.06 2.20
N ASP A 119 -7.42 -8.39 3.35
CA ASP A 119 -6.32 -7.63 3.92
C ASP A 119 -4.98 -8.14 3.41
N PHE A 120 -4.21 -7.24 2.82
CA PHE A 120 -2.84 -7.48 2.41
C PHE A 120 -1.90 -6.75 3.37
N THR A 121 -1.00 -7.49 4.00
CA THR A 121 0.10 -6.91 4.77
C THR A 121 1.34 -6.87 3.89
N PHE A 122 1.91 -5.68 3.75
CA PHE A 122 3.13 -5.41 3.01
C PHE A 122 4.26 -5.12 3.99
N THR A 123 5.44 -5.64 3.68
CA THR A 123 6.67 -5.29 4.36
C THR A 123 7.70 -4.85 3.33
N LYS A 124 8.64 -4.00 3.76
CA LYS A 124 9.74 -3.54 2.91
C LYS A 124 10.89 -4.54 3.05
N ALA A 125 11.20 -5.27 1.98
CA ALA A 125 12.29 -6.24 1.91
C ALA A 125 13.25 -5.84 0.79
N GLU A 126 14.55 -5.71 1.11
CA GLU A 126 15.61 -5.42 0.12
C GLU A 126 15.25 -4.21 -0.76
N ASP A 127 14.80 -3.12 -0.13
CA ASP A 127 14.31 -1.87 -0.75
C ASP A 127 13.04 -1.94 -1.62
N SER A 128 12.41 -3.11 -1.72
CA SER A 128 11.14 -3.29 -2.44
C SER A 128 9.99 -3.68 -1.51
N TRP A 129 8.77 -3.28 -1.83
CA TRP A 129 7.60 -3.79 -1.13
C TRP A 129 7.29 -5.21 -1.56
N LYS A 130 6.99 -6.06 -0.59
CA LYS A 130 6.61 -7.46 -0.79
C LYS A 130 5.38 -7.79 0.06
N ILE A 131 4.62 -8.77 -0.38
CA ILE A 131 3.44 -9.26 0.36
C ILE A 131 3.92 -10.19 1.48
N GLU A 132 3.74 -9.77 2.73
CA GLU A 132 4.06 -10.58 3.92
C GLU A 132 2.91 -11.48 4.31
N ARG A 133 1.66 -11.03 4.12
CA ARG A 133 0.47 -11.79 4.50
C ARG A 133 -0.73 -11.41 3.65
N ILE A 134 -1.61 -12.38 3.42
CA ILE A 134 -2.92 -12.18 2.80
C ILE A 134 -3.95 -12.87 3.69
N THR A 135 -4.94 -12.12 4.17
CA THR A 135 -5.96 -12.62 5.09
C THR A 135 -7.34 -12.22 4.59
N PRO A 136 -8.29 -13.17 4.43
CA PRO A 136 -9.68 -12.82 4.21
C PRO A 136 -10.25 -12.18 5.47
N VAL A 137 -10.86 -11.01 5.33
CA VAL A 137 -11.54 -10.37 6.45
C VAL A 137 -12.84 -11.14 6.66
N LYS A 138 -12.89 -11.95 7.72
CA LYS A 138 -14.14 -12.59 8.12
C LYS A 138 -15.07 -11.51 8.65
N SER A 139 -16.20 -11.33 7.98
CA SER A 139 -17.33 -10.56 8.51
C SER A 139 -18.11 -11.40 9.52
#